data_AF-A0A1J3CNN2-F1
#
_entry.id   AF-A0A1J3CNN2-F1
#
_cell.length_a   1.000
_cell.length_b   1.000
_cell.length_c   1.000
_cell.angle_alpha   90.00
_cell.angle_beta   90.00
_cell.angle_gamma   90.00
#
_symmetry.space_group_name_H-M   'P 1'
#
loop_
_entity.id
_entity.type
_entity.pdbx_description
1 polymer ?
#
loop_
_entity_poly.entity_id
_entity_poly.type
_entity_poly.pdbx_seq_one_letter_code
_entity_poly.pdbx_strand_id
1 'polypeptide(L)'
;HRVVGVCHRDIKPQNLLVNNVTHEVKVCDFGSAKMLIPGEPNISYICSRYYRAPELIFGATEYTNAIDMWSVGCVMAELFLGHPLFPGETSVDQLVEIIKILGTPAKEEIKNMNPRYNDFKFPQIKAQPWHKIFRRQVSPEAMDLASRLLQYSPNLRCTAVRVNSLS
;
A
#
# COMPACT_ATOMS: atom_id res chain seq x y z
N HIS A 1 5.02 -2.16 21.13
CA HIS A 1 6.32 -1.61 20.66
C HIS A 1 6.10 -0.20 20.11
N ARG A 2 6.71 0.83 20.69
CA ARG A 2 6.71 2.23 20.17
C ARG A 2 8.11 2.60 19.66
N VAL A 3 8.64 1.82 18.72
CA VAL A 3 9.90 2.20 18.04
C VAL A 3 9.51 3.00 16.81
N VAL A 4 9.84 4.30 16.82
CA VAL A 4 9.64 5.19 15.68
C VAL A 4 10.72 4.88 14.64
N GLY A 5 10.34 4.76 13.37
CA GLY A 5 11.29 4.58 12.26
C GLY A 5 11.55 3.14 11.80
N VAL A 6 10.95 2.13 12.42
CA VAL A 6 10.98 0.74 11.91
C VAL A 6 9.86 0.54 10.88
N CYS A 7 10.24 0.11 9.68
CA CYS A 7 9.33 -0.33 8.63
C CYS A 7 9.30 -1.86 8.60
N HIS A 8 8.11 -2.46 8.53
CA HIS A 8 7.92 -3.90 8.48
C HIS A 8 8.29 -4.48 7.12
N ARG A 9 7.91 -3.80 6.04
CA ARG A 9 8.24 -4.15 4.64
C ARG A 9 7.67 -5.49 4.15
N ASP A 10 6.73 -6.09 4.88
CA ASP A 10 6.03 -7.32 4.48
C ASP A 10 4.67 -7.47 5.18
N ILE A 11 3.90 -6.38 5.27
CA ILE A 11 2.53 -6.44 5.78
C ILE A 11 1.65 -7.18 4.76
N LYS A 12 1.00 -8.24 5.23
CA LYS A 12 0.10 -9.12 4.47
C LYS A 12 -0.76 -9.93 5.45
N PRO A 13 -1.90 -10.52 5.02
CA PRO A 13 -2.80 -11.25 5.90
C PRO A 13 -2.10 -12.38 6.67
N GLN A 14 -1.14 -13.07 6.06
CA GLN A 14 -0.40 -14.16 6.71
C GLN A 14 0.43 -13.68 7.92
N ASN A 15 0.79 -12.40 7.96
CA ASN A 15 1.59 -11.78 9.02
C ASN A 15 0.72 -11.02 10.04
N LEU A 16 -0.61 -11.18 9.97
CA LEU A 16 -1.58 -10.61 10.92
C LEU A 16 -2.25 -11.74 11.69
N LEU A 17 -1.79 -11.97 12.91
CA LEU A 17 -2.36 -12.96 13.81
C LEU A 17 -3.64 -12.40 14.43
N VAL A 18 -4.74 -13.14 14.32
CA VAL A 18 -6.04 -12.77 14.88
C VAL A 18 -6.39 -13.74 15.99
N ASN A 19 -6.72 -13.21 17.17
CA ASN A 19 -7.32 -14.00 18.23
C ASN A 19 -8.85 -14.06 18.00
N ASN A 20 -9.38 -15.25 17.74
CA ASN A 20 -10.79 -15.43 17.41
C ASN A 20 -11.75 -15.25 18.61
N VAL A 21 -11.23 -15.16 19.84
CA VAL A 21 -12.02 -14.95 21.06
C VAL A 21 -11.98 -13.48 21.48
N THR A 22 -10.79 -12.87 21.51
CA THR A 22 -10.62 -11.48 21.97
C THR A 22 -10.68 -10.45 20.84
N HIS A 23 -10.67 -10.91 19.58
CA HIS A 23 -10.56 -10.07 18.39
C HIS A 23 -9.29 -9.20 18.34
N GLU A 24 -8.27 -9.53 19.15
CA GLU A 24 -6.96 -8.88 19.09
C GLU A 24 -6.25 -9.22 17.78
N VAL A 25 -5.66 -8.20 17.15
CA VAL A 25 -4.78 -8.36 15.98
C VAL A 25 -3.35 -8.05 16.40
N LYS A 26 -2.42 -8.96 16.06
CA LYS A 26 -0.97 -8.80 16.32
C LYS A 26 -0.19 -9.02 15.03
N VAL A 27 0.71 -8.08 14.73
CA VAL A 27 1.64 -8.20 13.60
C VAL A 27 2.78 -9.15 13.99
N CYS A 28 3.16 -10.06 13.10
CA CYS A 28 4.28 -10.99 13.27
C CYS A 28 5.22 -10.97 12.05
N ASP A 29 6.30 -11.76 12.10
CA ASP A 29 7.33 -11.89 11.05
C ASP A 29 8.07 -10.58 10.68
N PHE A 30 8.92 -10.14 11.60
CA PHE A 30 9.81 -8.98 11.41
C PHE A 30 11.09 -9.33 10.64
N GLY A 31 11.18 -10.49 9.96
CA GLY A 31 12.38 -10.91 9.23
C GLY A 31 12.76 -9.96 8.09
N SER A 32 11.78 -9.25 7.53
CA SER A 32 11.99 -8.20 6.53
C SER A 32 12.08 -6.80 7.13
N ALA A 33 11.88 -6.61 8.44
CA ALA A 33 11.80 -5.29 9.03
C ALA A 33 13.16 -4.58 9.04
N LYS A 34 13.15 -3.25 8.89
CA LYS A 34 14.38 -2.43 8.95
C LYS A 34 14.05 -1.03 9.47
N MET A 35 14.98 -0.45 10.23
CA MET A 35 14.96 0.98 10.54
C MET A 35 15.33 1.78 9.28
N LEU A 36 14.42 2.61 8.79
CA LEU A 36 14.67 3.43 7.61
C LEU A 36 15.33 4.75 8.05
N ILE A 37 16.54 4.98 7.56
CA ILE A 37 17.33 6.18 7.84
C ILE A 37 17.25 7.09 6.60
N PRO A 38 16.80 8.35 6.74
CA PRO A 38 16.76 9.29 5.61
C PRO A 38 18.13 9.44 4.93
N GLY A 39 18.15 9.38 3.60
CA GLY A 39 19.37 9.44 2.79
C GLY A 39 20.09 8.11 2.59
N GLU A 40 19.72 7.06 3.32
CA GLU A 40 20.27 5.72 3.10
C GLU A 40 19.45 4.92 2.08
N PRO A 41 20.07 4.34 1.04
CA PRO A 41 19.36 3.53 0.08
C PRO A 41 18.93 2.19 0.68
N ASN A 42 17.77 1.71 0.25
CA ASN A 42 17.18 0.42 0.63
C ASN A 42 16.83 -0.41 -0.61
N ILE A 43 16.78 -1.73 -0.45
CA ILE A 43 16.37 -2.65 -1.51
C ILE A 43 14.89 -2.39 -1.84
N SER A 44 14.58 -2.16 -3.11
CA SER A 44 13.22 -1.89 -3.61
C SER A 44 12.42 -3.17 -3.89
N TYR A 45 13.09 -4.26 -4.28
CA TYR A 45 12.48 -5.57 -4.46
C TYR A 45 12.23 -6.27 -3.12
N ILE A 46 11.32 -5.70 -2.34
CA ILE A 46 10.87 -6.18 -1.03
C ILE A 46 9.33 -6.21 -1.02
N CYS A 47 8.73 -6.69 0.07
CA CYS A 47 7.29 -6.88 0.23
C CYS A 47 6.69 -7.95 -0.68
N SER A 48 5.74 -8.70 -0.14
CA SER A 48 4.91 -9.62 -0.91
C SER A 48 4.14 -8.88 -2.02
N ARG A 49 4.11 -9.45 -3.23
CA ARG A 49 3.78 -8.75 -4.49
C ARG A 49 2.43 -8.01 -4.46
N TYR A 50 1.35 -8.67 -4.01
CA TYR A 50 -0.01 -8.10 -4.01
C TYR A 50 -0.17 -6.90 -3.06
N TYR A 51 0.75 -6.76 -2.10
CA TYR A 51 0.73 -5.72 -1.07
C TYR A 51 1.85 -4.69 -1.29
N ARG A 52 2.60 -4.80 -2.39
CA ARG A 52 3.76 -3.96 -2.69
C ARG A 52 3.31 -2.58 -3.15
N ALA A 53 3.84 -1.56 -2.50
CA ALA A 53 3.59 -0.16 -2.84
C ALA A 53 4.15 0.21 -4.23
N PRO A 54 3.49 1.10 -4.98
CA PRO A 54 3.87 1.40 -6.36
C PRO A 54 5.29 1.99 -6.46
N GLU A 55 5.74 2.79 -5.50
CA GLU A 55 7.12 3.32 -5.47
C GLU A 55 8.19 2.23 -5.46
N LEU A 56 7.93 1.08 -4.81
CA LEU A 56 8.84 -0.06 -4.83
C LEU A 56 8.87 -0.73 -6.21
N ILE A 57 7.73 -0.75 -6.92
CA ILE A 57 7.63 -1.23 -8.31
C ILE A 57 8.39 -0.30 -9.26
N PHE A 58 8.33 1.02 -9.02
CA PHE A 58 9.15 2.03 -9.70
C PHE A 58 10.63 2.00 -9.29
N GLY A 59 11.04 1.10 -8.40
CA GLY A 59 12.44 0.91 -8.02
C GLY A 59 12.99 1.97 -7.07
N ALA A 60 12.12 2.69 -6.34
CA ALA A 60 12.56 3.65 -5.34
C ALA A 60 13.40 2.97 -4.25
N THR A 61 14.55 3.54 -3.92
CA THR A 61 15.43 3.05 -2.84
C THR A 61 15.35 3.92 -1.58
N GLU A 62 14.81 5.12 -1.69
CA GLU A 62 14.63 6.10 -0.60
C GLU A 62 13.14 6.21 -0.24
N TYR A 63 12.52 5.07 0.08
CA TYR A 63 11.13 5.00 0.54
C TYR A 63 11.02 5.17 2.06
N THR A 64 9.80 5.35 2.55
CA THR A 64 9.50 5.54 3.98
C THR A 64 8.53 4.47 4.49
N ASN A 65 8.18 4.54 5.78
CA ASN A 65 7.16 3.67 6.39
C ASN A 65 5.77 3.77 5.71
N ALA A 66 5.57 4.73 4.81
CA ALA A 66 4.37 4.85 3.99
C ALA A 66 4.10 3.61 3.10
N ILE A 67 5.13 2.78 2.82
CA ILE A 67 4.92 1.52 2.09
C ILE A 67 4.07 0.54 2.91
N ASP A 68 4.24 0.48 4.23
CA ASP A 68 3.42 -0.38 5.10
C ASP A 68 1.97 0.11 5.12
N MET A 69 1.75 1.43 5.08
CA MET A 69 0.40 2.01 5.02
C MET A 69 -0.33 1.66 3.72
N TRP A 70 0.39 1.57 2.61
CA TRP A 70 -0.16 1.04 1.36
C TRP A 70 -0.56 -0.44 1.52
N SER A 71 0.33 -1.26 2.08
CA SER A 71 0.05 -2.69 2.31
C SER A 71 -1.15 -2.89 3.23
N VAL A 72 -1.32 -2.06 4.27
CA VAL A 72 -2.53 -2.05 5.12
C VAL A 72 -3.78 -1.74 4.30
N GLY A 73 -3.72 -0.77 3.38
CA GLY A 73 -4.81 -0.48 2.45
C GLY A 73 -5.18 -1.67 1.57
N CYS A 74 -4.18 -2.40 1.06
CA CYS A 74 -4.40 -3.63 0.30
C CYS A 74 -5.07 -4.73 1.14
N VAL A 75 -4.60 -4.97 2.37
CA VAL A 75 -5.20 -5.93 3.30
C VAL A 75 -6.65 -5.57 3.61
N MET A 76 -6.91 -4.29 3.92
CA MET A 76 -8.26 -3.80 4.22
C MET A 76 -9.21 -4.02 3.04
N ALA A 77 -8.77 -3.72 1.82
CA ALA A 77 -9.56 -3.95 0.62
C ALA A 77 -9.81 -5.46 0.37
N GLU A 78 -8.80 -6.30 0.59
CA GLU A 78 -8.92 -7.76 0.44
C GLU A 78 -9.93 -8.36 1.43
N LEU A 79 -9.99 -7.86 2.67
CA LEU A 79 -11.00 -8.28 3.65
C LEU A 79 -12.43 -7.99 3.17
N PHE A 80 -12.65 -6.89 2.44
CA PHE A 80 -13.97 -6.57 1.90
C PHE A 80 -14.32 -7.32 0.61
N LEU A 81 -13.31 -7.63 -0.22
CA LEU A 81 -13.49 -8.30 -1.50
C LEU A 81 -13.50 -9.82 -1.38
N GLY A 82 -12.83 -10.38 -0.37
CA GLY A 82 -12.58 -11.82 -0.22
C GLY A 82 -11.46 -12.35 -1.13
N HIS A 83 -10.78 -11.47 -1.88
CA HIS A 83 -9.64 -11.78 -2.72
C HIS A 83 -8.71 -10.55 -2.82
N PRO A 84 -7.43 -10.72 -3.21
CA PRO A 84 -6.51 -9.60 -3.34
C PRO A 84 -7.01 -8.51 -4.28
N LEU A 85 -6.83 -7.24 -3.89
CA LEU A 85 -7.22 -6.08 -4.71
C LEU A 85 -6.37 -5.95 -5.97
N PHE A 86 -5.07 -6.27 -5.88
CA PHE A 86 -4.11 -6.14 -6.98
C PHE A 86 -3.35 -7.46 -7.23
N PRO A 87 -3.94 -8.43 -7.96
CA PRO A 87 -3.37 -9.76 -8.14
C PRO A 87 -2.41 -9.85 -9.34
N GLY A 88 -1.33 -9.06 -9.37
CA GLY A 88 -0.37 -9.07 -10.49
C GLY A 88 0.60 -10.26 -10.46
N GLU A 89 0.92 -10.86 -11.61
CA GLU A 89 1.85 -11.99 -11.69
C GLU A 89 3.33 -11.55 -11.74
N THR A 90 3.60 -10.44 -12.43
CA THR A 90 4.90 -9.77 -12.48
C THR A 90 4.85 -8.38 -11.85
N SER A 91 6.00 -7.70 -11.72
CA SER A 91 6.03 -6.30 -11.28
C SER A 91 5.27 -5.37 -12.24
N VAL A 92 5.28 -5.67 -13.54
CA VAL A 92 4.55 -4.90 -14.55
C VAL A 92 3.05 -5.15 -14.42
N ASP A 93 2.63 -6.41 -14.27
CA ASP A 93 1.21 -6.75 -14.09
C ASP A 93 0.67 -6.15 -12.79
N GLN A 94 1.46 -6.15 -11.72
CA GLN A 94 1.10 -5.51 -10.46
C GLN A 94 0.79 -4.02 -10.65
N LEU A 95 1.61 -3.31 -11.43
CA LEU A 95 1.36 -1.91 -11.76
C LEU A 95 0.12 -1.73 -12.63
N VAL A 96 -0.13 -2.65 -13.58
CA VAL A 96 -1.33 -2.64 -14.41
C VAL A 96 -2.59 -2.81 -13.56
N GLU A 97 -2.60 -3.74 -12.59
CA GLU A 97 -3.72 -3.92 -11.66
C GLU A 97 -3.99 -2.66 -10.82
N ILE A 98 -2.92 -1.98 -10.37
CA ILE A 98 -3.05 -0.71 -9.65
C ILE A 98 -3.68 0.36 -10.56
N ILE A 99 -3.19 0.52 -11.79
CA ILE A 99 -3.70 1.52 -12.75
C ILE A 99 -5.15 1.25 -13.15
N LYS A 100 -5.58 -0.02 -13.26
CA LYS A 100 -6.99 -0.36 -13.54
C LYS A 100 -7.95 0.21 -12.50
N ILE A 101 -7.49 0.39 -11.27
CA ILE A 101 -8.26 0.86 -10.12
C ILE A 101 -8.07 2.36 -9.89
N LEU A 102 -6.82 2.81 -9.72
CA LEU A 102 -6.48 4.20 -9.40
C LEU A 102 -6.40 5.11 -10.62
N GLY A 103 -6.44 4.55 -11.83
CA GLY A 103 -6.17 5.28 -13.07
C GLY A 103 -4.67 5.49 -13.28
N THR A 104 -4.32 6.18 -14.36
CA THR A 104 -2.93 6.46 -14.70
C THR A 104 -2.36 7.53 -13.75
N PRO A 105 -1.20 7.29 -13.10
CA PRO A 105 -0.61 8.27 -12.20
C PRO A 105 -0.23 9.54 -12.95
N ALA A 106 -0.50 10.69 -12.33
CA ALA A 106 -0.05 11.97 -12.83
C ALA A 106 1.48 12.08 -12.75
N LYS A 107 2.07 12.97 -13.57
CA LYS A 107 3.54 13.17 -13.60
C LYS A 107 4.12 13.50 -12.22
N GLU A 108 3.40 14.29 -11.42
CA GLU A 108 3.83 14.66 -10.07
C GLU A 108 3.79 13.46 -9.11
N GLU A 109 2.80 12.57 -9.27
CA GLU A 109 2.72 11.34 -8.46
C GLU A 109 3.86 10.37 -8.79
N ILE A 110 4.21 10.23 -10.08
CA ILE A 110 5.37 9.44 -10.51
C ILE A 110 6.65 10.01 -9.87
N LYS A 111 6.82 11.33 -9.91
CA LYS A 111 7.96 12.02 -9.31
C LYS A 111 8.01 11.82 -7.78
N ASN A 112 6.87 11.86 -7.10
CA ASN A 112 6.77 11.59 -5.66
C ASN A 112 7.10 10.14 -5.30
N MET A 113 6.80 9.19 -6.20
CA MET A 113 7.13 7.78 -6.01
C MET A 113 8.62 7.50 -6.26
N ASN A 114 9.17 7.98 -7.38
CA ASN A 114 10.59 7.87 -7.69
C ASN A 114 11.05 9.04 -8.58
N PRO A 115 11.76 10.05 -8.02
CA PRO A 115 12.24 11.19 -8.77
C PRO A 115 13.22 10.86 -9.90
N ARG A 116 13.86 9.68 -9.85
CA ARG A 116 14.84 9.23 -10.85
C ARG A 116 14.19 8.52 -12.04
N TYR A 117 12.88 8.31 -12.00
CA TYR A 117 12.16 7.56 -12.99
C TYR A 117 11.56 8.48 -14.06
N ASN A 118 12.08 8.42 -15.29
CA ASN A 118 11.75 9.40 -16.34
C ASN A 118 10.99 8.85 -17.55
N ASP A 119 10.84 7.52 -17.71
CA ASP A 119 10.63 6.96 -19.06
C ASP A 119 9.48 5.93 -19.24
N PHE A 120 8.37 6.02 -18.51
CA PHE A 120 7.17 5.25 -18.90
C PHE A 120 6.03 6.11 -19.44
N LYS A 121 5.61 5.76 -20.65
CA LYS A 121 4.31 6.16 -21.21
C LYS A 121 3.29 5.09 -20.84
N PHE A 122 2.39 5.44 -19.93
CA PHE A 122 1.24 4.62 -19.63
C PHE A 122 0.07 4.99 -20.56
N PRO A 123 -0.78 4.03 -20.96
CA PRO A 123 -2.07 4.37 -21.53
C PRO A 123 -2.84 5.22 -20.51
N GLN A 124 -3.65 6.17 -20.99
CA GLN A 124 -4.47 7.01 -20.12
C GLN A 124 -5.73 6.26 -19.71
N ILE A 125 -5.79 5.86 -18.44
CA ILE A 125 -6.88 5.09 -17.84
C ILE A 125 -7.50 5.96 -16.74
N LYS A 126 -8.83 6.05 -16.73
CA LYS A 126 -9.56 6.78 -15.69
C LYS A 126 -9.68 5.91 -14.43
N ALA A 127 -9.54 6.53 -13.28
CA ALA A 127 -9.77 5.90 -11.99
C ALA A 127 -11.19 5.33 -11.90
N GLN A 128 -11.31 4.15 -11.28
CA GLN A 128 -12.61 3.58 -10.97
C GLN A 128 -13.13 4.15 -9.65
N PRO A 129 -14.42 4.54 -9.58
CA PRO A 129 -15.02 4.92 -8.32
C PRO A 129 -15.02 3.75 -7.32
N TRP A 130 -14.57 3.98 -6.08
CA TRP A 130 -14.46 2.95 -5.04
C TRP A 130 -15.75 2.17 -4.78
N HIS A 131 -16.91 2.83 -4.88
CA HIS A 131 -18.21 2.17 -4.72
C HIS A 131 -18.54 1.13 -5.80
N LYS A 132 -17.87 1.17 -6.96
CA LYS A 132 -18.01 0.14 -8.00
C LYS A 132 -17.10 -1.07 -7.75
N ILE A 133 -16.00 -0.85 -7.03
CA ILE A 133 -15.02 -1.89 -6.69
C ILE A 133 -15.58 -2.75 -5.56
N PHE A 134 -16.04 -2.11 -4.49
CA PHE A 134 -16.65 -2.79 -3.35
C PHE A 134 -18.13 -3.10 -3.64
N ARG A 135 -18.39 -4.30 -4.18
CA ARG A 135 -19.74 -4.75 -4.60
C ARG A 135 -20.72 -5.03 -3.44
N ARG A 136 -20.24 -5.09 -2.20
CA ARG A 136 -21.04 -5.32 -0.97
C ARG A 136 -21.15 -4.02 -0.17
N GLN A 137 -22.05 -4.00 0.82
CA GLN A 137 -22.18 -2.88 1.79
C GLN A 137 -20.88 -2.76 2.62
N VAL A 138 -19.89 -2.07 2.08
CA VAL A 138 -18.77 -1.50 2.83
C VAL A 138 -19.21 -0.12 3.31
N SER A 139 -18.97 0.19 4.58
CA SER A 139 -19.36 1.49 5.11
C SER A 139 -18.60 2.61 4.37
N PRO A 140 -19.22 3.80 4.18
CA PRO A 140 -18.56 4.94 3.56
C PRO A 140 -17.22 5.30 4.22
N GLU A 141 -17.13 5.15 5.55
CA GLU A 141 -15.94 5.46 6.35
C GLU A 141 -14.80 4.49 6.05
N ALA A 142 -15.12 3.19 5.92
CA ALA A 142 -14.15 2.17 5.56
C ALA A 142 -13.61 2.38 4.14
N MET A 143 -14.50 2.73 3.20
CA MET A 143 -14.13 3.06 1.83
C MET A 143 -13.26 4.31 1.75
N ASP A 144 -13.60 5.36 2.49
CA ASP A 144 -12.81 6.58 2.61
C ASP A 144 -11.41 6.29 3.19
N LEU A 145 -11.33 5.50 4.26
CA LEU A 145 -10.05 5.08 4.82
C LEU A 145 -9.19 4.30 3.81
N ALA A 146 -9.76 3.31 3.11
CA ALA A 146 -9.05 2.58 2.07
C ALA A 146 -8.52 3.52 0.97
N SER A 147 -9.36 4.47 0.52
CA SER A 147 -8.96 5.45 -0.51
C SER A 147 -7.81 6.35 -0.06
N ARG A 148 -7.75 6.74 1.22
CA ARG A 148 -6.68 7.58 1.77
C ARG A 148 -5.40 6.80 2.09
N LEU A 149 -5.46 5.47 2.17
CA LEU A 149 -4.28 4.60 2.29
C LEU A 149 -3.70 4.27 0.90
N LEU A 150 -4.56 4.06 -0.10
CA LEU A 150 -4.22 3.66 -1.46
C LEU A 150 -4.01 4.87 -2.37
N GLN A 151 -3.00 5.68 -2.05
CA GLN A 151 -2.57 6.84 -2.83
C GLN A 151 -1.23 6.58 -3.51
N TYR A 152 -1.04 7.06 -4.74
CA TYR A 152 0.26 6.97 -5.43
C TYR A 152 1.35 7.73 -4.68
N SER A 153 1.09 9.01 -4.37
CA SER A 153 2.03 9.86 -3.65
C SER A 153 2.19 9.39 -2.18
N PRO A 154 3.36 8.88 -1.76
CA PRO A 154 3.51 8.25 -0.45
C PRO A 154 3.23 9.19 0.73
N ASN A 155 3.54 10.48 0.56
CA ASN A 155 3.30 11.55 1.53
C ASN A 155 1.82 11.92 1.73
N LEU A 156 0.93 11.52 0.83
CA LEU A 156 -0.52 11.75 0.97
C LEU A 156 -1.23 10.64 1.75
N ARG A 157 -0.58 9.50 1.95
CA ARG A 157 -1.17 8.36 2.67
C ARG A 157 -1.41 8.71 4.13
N CYS A 158 -2.52 8.24 4.69
CA CYS A 158 -2.74 8.32 6.14
C CYS A 158 -1.64 7.60 6.91
N THR A 159 -1.20 8.21 8.02
CA THR A 159 -0.23 7.59 8.94
C THR A 159 -0.95 6.74 9.98
N ALA A 160 -0.26 5.76 10.55
CA ALA A 160 -0.84 4.89 11.60
C ALA A 160 -1.44 5.68 12.78
N VAL A 161 -0.82 6.80 13.16
CA VAL A 161 -1.34 7.67 14.24
C VAL A 161 -2.65 8.35 13.83
N ARG A 162 -2.76 8.81 12.59
CA ARG A 162 -3.94 9.51 12.08
C ARG A 162 -5.14 8.57 11.87
N VAL A 163 -4.90 7.28 11.66
CA VAL A 163 -5.97 6.27 11.57
C VAL A 163 -6.64 6.05 12.94
N ASN A 164 -5.87 6.02 14.03
CA ASN A 164 -6.41 5.81 15.38
C ASN A 164 -7.22 7.00 15.93
N SER A 165 -7.08 8.20 15.37
CA SER A 165 -7.83 9.39 15.78
C SER A 165 -9.20 9.54 15.10
N LEU A 166 -9.58 8.61 14.22
CA LEU A 166 -10.84 8.62 13.48
C LEU A 166 -11.86 7.58 14.01
N SER A 167 -11.53 6.89 15.09
CA SER A 167 -12.40 5.97 15.84
C SER A 167 -12.78 6.59 17.18
#